data_AF-A0A8D2GSK5-F1
#
_entry.id   AF-A0A8D2GSK5-F1
#
_cell.length_a   1.000
_cell.length_b   1.000
_cell.length_c   1.000
_cell.angle_alpha   90.00
_cell.angle_beta   90.00
_cell.angle_gamma   90.00
#
_symmetry.space_group_name_H-M   'P 1'
#
loop_
_entity.id
_entity.type
_entity.pdbx_description
1 polymer ?
#
loop_
_entity_poly.entity_id
_entity_poly.type
_entity_poly.pdbx_seq_one_letter_code
_entity_poly.pdbx_strand_id
1 'polypeptide(L)'
;MFFERHLENLLKHFIPGTTDPSVILDLLPLCRNYVRRIRVDQFLPPVQLPTSPLTREPSESESEVESEEPTMDHYQLGDLVAGLIHLEELDLVYGVKDCGMNFEWNLFLFTYRDCHSLAATIKACHTLKDGGKQLLEGMSDNKTLLEFDLRLSDVAQESEYLIGQALCANREAARQRTLNPGYLTSPIIANDPDHSVE
;
A
#
# COMPACT_ATOMS: atom_id res chain seq x y z
N MET A 1 19.92 -11.56 -4.43
CA MET A 1 20.29 -12.77 -5.20
C MET A 1 19.45 -12.86 -6.49
N PHE A 2 19.52 -13.95 -7.28
CA PHE A 2 18.75 -14.09 -8.54
C PHE A 2 17.23 -14.20 -8.30
N PHE A 3 16.78 -15.13 -7.45
CA PHE A 3 15.34 -15.35 -7.20
C PHE A 3 14.64 -14.12 -6.61
N GLU A 4 15.26 -13.46 -5.65
CA GLU A 4 14.75 -12.21 -5.06
C GLU A 4 14.57 -11.14 -6.15
N ARG A 5 15.62 -10.85 -6.93
CA ARG A 5 15.54 -9.84 -7.99
C ARG A 5 14.51 -10.18 -9.07
N HIS A 6 14.35 -11.47 -9.39
CA HIS A 6 13.36 -11.90 -10.37
C HIS A 6 11.93 -11.71 -9.85
N LEU A 7 11.67 -12.14 -8.61
CA LEU A 7 10.38 -11.99 -7.96
C LEU A 7 10.02 -10.51 -7.74
N GLU A 8 10.97 -9.72 -7.24
CA GLU A 8 10.85 -8.25 -7.12
C GLU A 8 10.51 -7.62 -8.47
N ASN A 9 11.18 -8.04 -9.55
CA ASN A 9 10.92 -7.50 -10.87
C ASN A 9 9.51 -7.86 -11.38
N LEU A 10 9.01 -9.06 -11.11
CA LEU A 10 7.63 -9.42 -11.46
C LEU A 10 6.62 -8.60 -10.66
N LEU A 11 6.83 -8.46 -9.35
CA LEU A 11 5.97 -7.66 -8.48
C LEU A 11 5.93 -6.18 -8.88
N LYS A 12 7.07 -5.59 -9.27
CA LYS A 12 7.16 -4.18 -9.71
C LYS A 12 6.39 -3.87 -11.00
N HIS A 13 6.10 -4.89 -11.81
CA HIS A 13 5.40 -4.73 -13.09
C HIS A 13 4.04 -5.41 -13.09
N PHE A 14 3.61 -5.96 -11.95
CA PHE A 14 2.33 -6.62 -11.83
C PHE A 14 1.22 -5.56 -11.81
N ILE A 15 0.30 -5.65 -12.77
CA ILE A 15 -0.87 -4.76 -12.85
C ILE A 15 -2.10 -5.54 -12.41
N PRO A 16 -2.71 -5.20 -11.25
CA PRO A 16 -3.92 -5.85 -10.76
C PRO A 16 -5.05 -5.79 -11.80
N GLY A 17 -5.78 -6.90 -11.97
CA GLY A 17 -6.84 -7.04 -12.96
C GLY A 17 -6.38 -7.23 -14.41
N THR A 18 -5.07 -7.07 -14.70
CA THR A 18 -4.50 -7.29 -16.04
C THR A 18 -3.50 -8.46 -16.08
N THR A 19 -2.67 -8.58 -15.05
CA THR A 19 -1.66 -9.63 -14.95
C THR A 19 -2.21 -10.82 -14.17
N ASP A 20 -2.01 -12.04 -14.69
CA ASP A 20 -2.41 -13.27 -14.01
C ASP A 20 -1.48 -13.54 -12.79
N PRO A 21 -2.02 -13.73 -11.57
CA PRO A 21 -1.25 -14.13 -10.39
C PRO A 21 -0.38 -15.37 -10.58
N SER A 22 -0.73 -16.30 -11.49
CA SER A 22 0.05 -17.52 -11.76
C SER A 22 1.49 -17.23 -12.14
N VAL A 23 1.76 -16.12 -12.83
CA VAL A 23 3.11 -15.67 -13.23
C VAL A 23 4.06 -15.54 -12.02
N ILE A 24 3.51 -15.21 -10.86
CA ILE A 24 4.25 -15.09 -9.60
C ILE A 24 4.22 -16.41 -8.84
N LEU A 25 3.03 -17.01 -8.68
CA LEU A 25 2.84 -18.17 -7.81
C LEU A 25 3.51 -19.44 -8.33
N ASP A 26 3.62 -19.61 -9.65
CA ASP A 26 4.27 -20.78 -10.27
C ASP A 26 5.79 -20.83 -10.00
N LEU A 27 6.39 -19.73 -9.54
CA LEU A 27 7.79 -19.67 -9.14
C LEU A 27 8.04 -20.17 -7.71
N LEU A 28 7.01 -20.22 -6.86
CA LEU A 28 7.14 -20.62 -5.46
C LEU A 28 7.85 -21.97 -5.27
N PRO A 29 7.55 -23.04 -6.03
CA PRO A 29 8.26 -24.31 -5.90
C PRO A 29 9.77 -24.21 -6.11
N LEU A 30 10.23 -23.21 -6.87
CA LEU A 30 11.63 -23.02 -7.23
C LEU A 30 12.36 -22.12 -6.23
N CYS A 31 11.68 -21.12 -5.66
CA CYS A 31 12.32 -20.06 -4.90
C CYS A 31 11.99 -20.03 -3.40
N ARG A 32 11.01 -20.80 -2.93
CA ARG A 32 10.49 -20.74 -1.54
C ARG A 32 11.53 -20.85 -0.43
N ASN A 33 12.63 -21.57 -0.67
CA ASN A 33 13.69 -21.80 0.33
C ASN A 33 14.87 -20.82 0.18
N TYR A 34 14.82 -19.90 -0.78
CA TYR A 34 15.97 -19.06 -1.15
C TYR A 34 15.70 -17.56 -0.98
N VAL A 35 14.44 -17.15 -0.99
CA VAL A 35 14.06 -15.73 -0.85
C VAL A 35 14.03 -15.36 0.62
N ARG A 36 14.88 -14.39 1.00
CA ARG A 36 14.93 -13.84 2.36
C ARG A 36 14.48 -12.39 2.41
N ARG A 37 14.61 -11.67 1.31
CA ARG A 37 14.19 -10.27 1.19
C ARG A 37 13.37 -10.07 -0.08
N ILE A 38 12.31 -9.28 0.04
CA ILE A 38 11.58 -8.71 -1.09
C ILE A 38 11.56 -7.19 -0.93
N ARG A 39 12.11 -6.49 -1.92
CA ARG A 39 11.98 -5.03 -2.04
C ARG A 39 11.28 -4.63 -3.33
N VAL A 40 10.11 -4.04 -3.18
CA VAL A 40 9.28 -3.53 -4.26
C VAL A 40 9.14 -2.03 -4.06
N ASP A 41 9.97 -1.28 -4.78
CA ASP A 41 10.04 0.17 -4.70
C ASP A 41 9.00 0.90 -5.57
N GLN A 42 8.18 0.13 -6.30
CA GLN A 42 6.95 0.58 -6.91
C GLN A 42 5.97 -0.59 -6.94
N PHE A 43 4.77 -0.39 -6.43
CA PHE A 43 3.70 -1.38 -6.44
C PHE A 43 2.52 -0.75 -7.16
N LEU A 44 2.19 -1.29 -8.33
CA LEU A 44 1.28 -0.63 -9.26
C LEU A 44 -0.17 -0.80 -8.82
N PRO A 45 -0.97 0.27 -8.84
CA PRO A 45 -2.40 0.18 -8.65
C PRO A 45 -3.07 -0.47 -9.86
N PRO A 46 -4.32 -0.93 -9.73
CA PRO A 46 -5.11 -1.37 -10.87
C PRO A 46 -5.27 -0.23 -11.87
N VAL A 47 -5.14 -0.56 -13.15
CA VAL A 47 -5.37 0.38 -14.24
C VAL A 47 -6.74 0.06 -14.83
N GLN A 48 -7.64 1.05 -14.82
CA GLN A 48 -8.89 0.94 -15.58
C GLN A 48 -8.56 1.08 -17.06
N LEU A 49 -8.52 -0.04 -17.78
CA LEU A 49 -8.51 -0.01 -19.23
C LEU A 49 -9.87 0.53 -19.69
N PRO A 50 -9.92 1.55 -20.57
CA PRO A 50 -11.20 2.00 -21.12
C PRO A 50 -11.86 0.83 -21.84
N THR A 51 -12.98 0.36 -21.32
CA THR A 51 -13.78 -0.67 -21.96
C THR A 51 -14.20 -0.15 -23.33
N SER A 52 -13.77 -0.82 -24.39
CA SER A 52 -14.09 -0.42 -25.76
C SER A 52 -15.61 -0.21 -25.92
N PRO A 53 -16.08 0.94 -26.44
CA PRO A 53 -17.50 1.22 -26.59
C PRO A 53 -18.21 0.38 -27.67
N LEU A 54 -17.55 -0.60 -28.29
CA LEU A 54 -18.05 -1.31 -29.48
C LEU A 54 -18.97 -2.52 -29.22
N THR A 55 -19.49 -2.71 -28.01
CA THR A 55 -20.46 -3.81 -27.76
C THR A 55 -21.73 -3.37 -27.01
N ARG A 56 -22.12 -2.10 -27.15
CA ARG A 56 -23.47 -1.65 -26.80
C ARG A 56 -24.35 -1.58 -28.05
N GLU A 57 -24.76 -2.75 -28.53
CA GLU A 57 -26.06 -2.83 -29.19
C GLU A 57 -27.12 -2.49 -28.11
N PRO A 58 -28.07 -1.59 -28.38
CA PRO A 58 -29.11 -1.25 -27.40
C PRO A 58 -30.10 -2.42 -27.32
N SER A 59 -29.77 -3.42 -26.50
CA SER A 59 -30.70 -4.46 -26.13
C SER A 59 -31.45 -4.00 -24.87
N GLU A 60 -32.74 -3.74 -25.04
CA GLU A 60 -33.70 -3.44 -23.97
C GLU A 60 -33.85 -4.67 -23.06
N SER A 61 -32.90 -4.86 -22.14
CA SER A 61 -33.05 -5.80 -21.05
C SER A 61 -32.28 -5.25 -19.86
N GLU A 62 -33.02 -4.54 -19.00
CA GLU A 62 -32.57 -4.13 -17.67
C GLU A 62 -32.52 -5.37 -16.77
N SER A 63 -31.54 -6.23 -16.99
CA SER A 63 -31.01 -7.02 -15.90
C SER A 63 -29.95 -6.17 -15.22
N GLU A 64 -30.17 -5.83 -13.96
CA GLU A 64 -29.16 -5.31 -13.05
C GLU A 64 -28.03 -6.35 -12.94
N VAL A 65 -27.15 -6.39 -13.94
CA VAL A 65 -25.83 -6.97 -13.78
C VAL A 65 -25.14 -5.99 -12.86
N GLU A 66 -25.01 -6.35 -11.58
CA GLU A 66 -24.01 -5.75 -10.68
C GLU A 66 -22.71 -5.74 -11.48
N SER A 67 -22.39 -4.59 -12.07
CA SER A 67 -21.07 -4.34 -12.59
C SER A 67 -20.19 -4.43 -11.35
N GLU A 68 -19.52 -5.56 -11.15
CA GLU A 68 -18.50 -5.69 -10.12
C GLU A 68 -17.60 -4.48 -10.29
N GLU A 69 -17.66 -3.56 -9.32
CA GLU A 69 -16.85 -2.36 -9.37
C GLU A 69 -15.40 -2.82 -9.55
N PRO A 70 -14.68 -2.31 -10.57
CA PRO A 70 -13.31 -2.73 -10.82
C PRO A 70 -12.51 -2.52 -9.54
N THR A 71 -11.93 -3.59 -9.02
CA THR A 71 -11.22 -3.57 -7.75
C THR A 71 -10.14 -2.50 -7.82
N MET A 72 -10.22 -1.48 -6.96
CA MET A 72 -9.22 -0.40 -6.88
C MET A 72 -7.99 -0.79 -6.05
N ASP A 73 -7.83 -2.08 -5.78
CA ASP A 73 -6.91 -2.63 -4.81
C ASP A 73 -5.66 -3.20 -5.51
N HIS A 74 -4.52 -3.13 -4.83
CA HIS A 74 -3.26 -3.68 -5.31
C HIS A 74 -3.24 -5.21 -5.25
N TYR A 75 -2.19 -5.81 -5.82
CA TYR A 75 -2.02 -7.26 -5.77
C TYR A 75 -1.90 -7.77 -4.33
N GLN A 76 -2.61 -8.87 -4.04
CA GLN A 76 -2.64 -9.48 -2.71
C GLN A 76 -1.42 -10.40 -2.55
N LEU A 77 -0.49 -10.01 -1.68
CA LEU A 77 0.77 -10.73 -1.46
C LEU A 77 0.63 -11.96 -0.55
N GLY A 78 -0.52 -12.17 0.08
CA GLY A 78 -0.73 -13.18 1.12
C GLY A 78 -0.27 -14.58 0.70
N ASP A 79 -0.73 -15.08 -0.44
CA ASP A 79 -0.39 -16.42 -0.92
C ASP A 79 1.09 -16.56 -1.27
N LEU A 80 1.68 -15.52 -1.87
CA LEU A 80 3.10 -15.48 -2.17
C LEU A 80 3.91 -15.57 -0.88
N VAL A 81 3.64 -14.69 0.08
CA VAL A 81 4.40 -14.58 1.32
C VAL A 81 4.23 -15.81 2.21
N ALA A 82 3.04 -16.40 2.25
CA ALA A 82 2.80 -17.68 2.93
C ALA A 82 3.68 -18.82 2.38
N GLY A 83 3.98 -18.80 1.08
CA GLY A 83 4.85 -19.78 0.42
C GLY A 83 6.35 -19.60 0.70
N LEU A 84 6.79 -18.39 1.07
CA LEU A 84 8.21 -18.05 1.25
C LEU A 84 8.66 -18.28 2.70
N ILE A 85 9.05 -19.51 3.00
CA ILE A 85 9.30 -19.99 4.38
C ILE A 85 10.52 -19.37 5.09
N HIS A 86 11.30 -18.56 4.39
CA HIS A 86 12.50 -17.91 4.92
C HIS A 86 12.51 -16.39 4.69
N LEU A 87 11.34 -15.80 4.37
CA LEU A 87 11.23 -14.36 4.15
C LEU A 87 11.41 -13.60 5.47
N GLU A 88 12.46 -12.79 5.55
CA GLU A 88 12.85 -12.05 6.74
C GLU A 88 12.60 -10.54 6.61
N GLU A 89 12.57 -10.02 5.38
CA GLU A 89 12.44 -8.60 5.09
C GLU A 89 11.44 -8.37 3.94
N LEU A 90 10.44 -7.51 4.16
CA LEU A 90 9.45 -7.11 3.16
C LEU A 90 9.37 -5.59 3.13
N ASP A 91 9.75 -5.00 2.00
CA ASP A 91 9.81 -3.55 1.77
C ASP A 91 8.93 -3.22 0.54
N LEU A 92 7.88 -2.43 0.76
CA LEU A 92 6.84 -2.14 -0.23
C LEU A 92 6.58 -0.64 -0.32
N VAL A 93 6.58 -0.10 -1.53
CA VAL A 93 6.15 1.27 -1.83
C VAL A 93 4.91 1.21 -2.70
N TYR A 94 3.76 1.58 -2.14
CA TYR A 94 2.49 1.71 -2.87
C TYR A 94 2.54 3.01 -3.68
N GLY A 95 2.74 2.88 -4.99
CA GLY A 95 3.01 4.04 -5.82
C GLY A 95 3.73 3.70 -7.12
N VAL A 96 3.61 4.62 -8.07
CA VAL A 96 4.23 4.54 -9.39
C VAL A 96 5.42 5.48 -9.47
N LYS A 97 6.59 4.98 -9.88
CA LYS A 97 7.76 5.82 -10.16
C LYS A 97 7.70 6.38 -11.57
N ASP A 98 8.32 7.55 -11.75
CA ASP A 98 8.59 8.13 -13.07
C ASP A 98 7.34 8.26 -13.98
N CYS A 99 6.15 8.51 -13.39
CA CYS A 99 4.88 8.61 -14.14
C CYS A 99 4.82 9.81 -15.12
N GLY A 100 5.75 10.75 -15.03
CA GLY A 100 5.92 11.84 -15.99
C GLY A 100 4.65 12.68 -16.15
N MET A 101 4.17 12.82 -17.38
CA MET A 101 2.95 13.58 -17.69
C MET A 101 1.65 12.81 -17.40
N ASN A 102 1.71 11.50 -17.11
CA ASN A 102 0.55 10.66 -16.76
C ASN A 102 0.32 10.64 -15.24
N PHE A 103 0.66 11.73 -14.55
CA PHE A 103 0.50 11.83 -13.10
C PHE A 103 -0.98 11.92 -12.73
N GLU A 104 -1.42 11.02 -11.85
CA GLU A 104 -2.72 11.07 -11.20
C GLU A 104 -2.57 10.76 -9.70
N TRP A 105 -3.33 11.43 -8.84
CA TRP A 105 -3.27 11.23 -7.38
C TRP A 105 -3.62 9.81 -6.94
N ASN A 106 -4.51 9.15 -7.70
CA ASN A 106 -4.92 7.76 -7.47
C ASN A 106 -3.74 6.77 -7.62
N LEU A 107 -2.66 7.14 -8.32
CA LEU A 107 -1.50 6.27 -8.54
C LEU A 107 -0.73 5.95 -7.26
N PHE A 108 -0.97 6.73 -6.21
CA PHE A 108 -0.35 6.63 -4.89
C PHE A 108 -1.39 6.33 -3.80
N LEU A 109 -2.63 5.98 -4.19
CA LEU A 109 -3.70 5.73 -3.25
C LEU A 109 -3.47 4.40 -2.53
N PHE A 110 -3.36 4.45 -1.21
CA PHE A 110 -3.38 3.27 -0.33
C PHE A 110 -4.76 3.11 0.27
N THR A 111 -5.51 2.12 -0.19
CA THR A 111 -6.92 1.92 0.19
C THR A 111 -7.07 1.19 1.53
N TYR A 112 -8.28 1.19 2.08
CA TYR A 112 -8.60 0.37 3.26
C TYR A 112 -8.38 -1.13 3.00
N ARG A 113 -8.69 -1.61 1.79
CA ARG A 113 -8.50 -3.02 1.43
C ARG A 113 -7.02 -3.36 1.25
N ASP A 114 -6.20 -2.43 0.75
CA ASP A 114 -4.74 -2.58 0.74
C ASP A 114 -4.19 -2.73 2.16
N CYS A 115 -4.70 -1.94 3.11
CA CYS A 115 -4.35 -2.07 4.53
C CYS A 115 -4.72 -3.46 5.09
N HIS A 116 -5.92 -3.94 4.78
CA HIS A 116 -6.37 -5.28 5.22
C HIS A 116 -5.53 -6.40 4.57
N SER A 117 -5.24 -6.29 3.27
CA SER A 117 -4.41 -7.22 2.52
C SER A 117 -2.97 -7.26 3.05
N LEU A 118 -2.38 -6.11 3.37
CA LEU A 118 -1.05 -6.01 3.97
C LEU A 118 -1.03 -6.64 5.37
N ALA A 119 -2.03 -6.39 6.20
CA ALA A 119 -2.15 -7.02 7.52
C ALA A 119 -2.24 -8.56 7.42
N ALA A 120 -3.06 -9.06 6.48
CA ALA A 120 -3.14 -10.50 6.21
C ALA A 120 -1.80 -11.08 5.73
N THR A 121 -1.08 -10.34 4.87
CA THR A 121 0.24 -10.71 4.36
C THR A 121 1.27 -10.82 5.48
N ILE A 122 1.33 -9.82 6.37
CA ILE A 122 2.24 -9.82 7.52
C ILE A 122 1.90 -10.99 8.45
N LYS A 123 0.61 -11.24 8.71
CA LYS A 123 0.16 -12.36 9.54
C LYS A 123 0.54 -13.72 8.95
N ALA A 124 0.53 -13.86 7.62
CA ALA A 124 0.95 -15.08 6.94
C ALA A 124 2.48 -15.28 6.94
N CYS A 125 3.26 -14.24 7.25
CA CYS A 125 4.71 -14.32 7.29
C CYS A 125 5.23 -14.60 8.70
N HIS A 126 5.63 -15.84 8.95
CA HIS A 126 6.10 -16.30 10.26
C HIS A 126 7.58 -16.00 10.52
N THR A 127 8.29 -15.45 9.52
CA THR A 127 9.76 -15.31 9.55
C THR A 127 10.26 -13.88 9.44
N LEU A 128 9.36 -12.88 9.35
CA LEU A 128 9.74 -11.47 9.33
C LEU A 128 10.51 -11.13 10.60
N LYS A 129 11.80 -10.80 10.44
CA LYS A 129 12.64 -10.40 11.57
C LYS A 129 12.19 -9.03 12.06
N ASP A 130 11.92 -8.95 13.35
CA ASP A 130 11.46 -7.73 14.00
C ASP A 130 10.20 -7.13 13.35
N GLY A 131 9.26 -7.96 12.89
CA GLY A 131 7.99 -7.50 12.29
C GLY A 131 7.28 -6.46 13.17
N GLY A 132 7.35 -6.63 14.50
CA GLY A 132 6.86 -5.63 15.45
C GLY A 132 7.58 -4.27 15.40
N LYS A 133 8.90 -4.26 15.20
CA LYS A 133 9.71 -3.03 15.13
C LYS A 133 9.48 -2.28 13.82
N GLN A 134 9.41 -2.99 12.70
CA GLN A 134 9.12 -2.39 11.39
C GLN A 134 7.70 -1.81 11.36
N LEU A 135 6.74 -2.57 11.92
CA LEU A 135 5.38 -2.10 12.08
C LEU A 135 5.31 -0.86 12.98
N LEU A 136 6.09 -0.83 14.07
CA LEU A 136 6.21 0.34 14.93
C LEU A 136 6.80 1.55 14.20
N GLU A 137 7.85 1.36 13.40
CA GLU A 137 8.47 2.45 12.62
C GLU A 137 7.47 3.04 11.62
N GLY A 138 6.81 2.20 10.82
CA GLY A 138 5.77 2.64 9.90
C GLY A 138 4.56 3.31 10.60
N MET A 139 4.15 2.79 11.76
CA MET A 139 3.08 3.41 12.56
C MET A 139 3.50 4.74 13.17
N SER A 140 4.78 4.90 13.52
CA SER A 140 5.31 6.14 14.07
C SER A 140 5.32 7.25 13.03
N ASP A 141 5.57 6.93 11.76
CA ASP A 141 5.51 7.89 10.65
C ASP A 141 4.09 8.16 10.17
N ASN A 142 3.18 7.18 10.29
CA ASN A 142 1.79 7.33 9.90
C ASN A 142 1.00 8.20 10.89
N LYS A 143 0.52 9.36 10.44
CA LYS A 143 -0.27 10.32 11.25
C LYS A 143 -1.77 10.31 10.97
N THR A 144 -2.26 9.31 10.25
CA THR A 144 -3.64 9.28 9.73
C THR A 144 -4.38 8.01 10.11
N LEU A 145 -3.70 6.88 10.28
CA LEU A 145 -4.30 5.62 10.66
C LEU A 145 -4.81 5.67 12.11
N LEU A 146 -6.07 5.27 12.31
CA LEU A 146 -6.78 5.45 13.59
C LEU A 146 -6.99 4.15 14.36
N GLU A 147 -6.93 3.01 13.65
CA GLU A 147 -7.12 1.67 14.18
C GLU A 147 -6.19 0.69 13.46
N PHE A 148 -5.65 -0.26 14.22
CA PHE A 148 -4.84 -1.36 13.71
C PHE A 148 -4.97 -2.52 14.70
N ASP A 149 -5.41 -3.69 14.21
CA ASP A 149 -5.62 -4.86 15.07
C ASP A 149 -4.37 -5.74 15.11
N LEU A 150 -3.79 -5.91 16.30
CA LEU A 150 -2.59 -6.69 16.54
C LEU A 150 -2.86 -8.04 17.23
N ARG A 151 -4.12 -8.41 17.44
CA ARG A 151 -4.44 -9.67 18.10
C ARG A 151 -3.95 -10.85 17.26
N LEU A 152 -3.34 -11.82 17.94
CA LEU A 152 -2.75 -13.01 17.32
C LEU A 152 -1.63 -12.68 16.31
N SER A 153 -1.01 -11.50 16.44
CA SER A 153 0.27 -11.20 15.80
C SER A 153 1.41 -11.62 16.73
N ASP A 154 2.51 -12.14 16.19
CA ASP A 154 3.71 -12.49 16.96
C ASP A 154 4.59 -11.24 17.24
N VAL A 155 3.92 -10.09 17.39
CA VAL A 155 4.54 -8.79 17.63
C VAL A 155 4.92 -8.68 19.10
N ALA A 156 6.12 -8.17 19.38
CA ALA A 156 6.55 -7.93 20.75
C ALA A 156 5.58 -6.99 21.48
N GLN A 157 5.28 -7.30 22.74
CA GLN A 157 4.33 -6.54 23.57
C GLN A 157 4.71 -5.05 23.68
N GLU A 158 6.00 -4.73 23.68
CA GLU A 158 6.51 -3.36 23.64
C GLU A 158 6.12 -2.64 22.34
N SER A 159 6.29 -3.30 21.19
CA SER A 159 5.89 -2.76 19.89
C SER A 159 4.38 -2.56 19.81
N GLU A 160 3.59 -3.53 20.29
CA GLU A 160 2.12 -3.43 20.35
C GLU A 160 1.67 -2.22 21.18
N TYR A 161 2.29 -2.03 22.35
CA TYR A 161 2.02 -0.89 23.21
C TYR A 161 2.30 0.45 22.51
N LEU A 162 3.46 0.58 21.87
CA LEU A 162 3.87 1.83 21.20
C LEU A 162 3.02 2.13 19.95
N ILE A 163 2.62 1.09 19.21
CA ILE A 163 1.64 1.23 18.11
C ILE A 163 0.29 1.72 18.65
N GLY A 164 -0.18 1.17 19.78
CA GLY A 164 -1.39 1.65 20.45
C GLY A 164 -1.31 3.13 20.83
N GLN A 165 -0.16 3.62 21.27
CA GLN A 165 0.05 5.04 21.55
C GLN A 165 -0.04 5.90 20.29
N ALA A 166 0.59 5.47 19.19
CA ALA A 166 0.55 6.20 17.92
C ALA A 166 -0.89 6.33 17.37
N LEU A 167 -1.67 5.25 17.41
CA LEU A 167 -3.09 5.27 17.01
C LEU A 167 -3.93 6.21 17.90
N CYS A 168 -3.66 6.22 19.21
CA CYS A 168 -4.32 7.13 20.15
C CYS A 168 -4.02 8.60 19.81
N ALA A 169 -2.75 8.93 19.54
CA ALA A 169 -2.35 10.27 19.11
C ALA A 169 -3.02 10.68 17.79
N ASN A 170 -3.11 9.78 16.82
CA ASN A 170 -3.79 10.04 15.54
C ASN A 170 -5.30 10.28 15.73
N ARG A 171 -5.95 9.52 16.62
CA ARG A 171 -7.37 9.71 16.97
C ARG A 171 -7.63 11.06 17.61
N GLU A 172 -6.76 11.48 18.53
CA GLU A 172 -6.86 12.80 19.15
C GLU A 172 -6.63 13.92 18.13
N ALA A 173 -5.61 13.81 17.28
CA ALA A 173 -5.37 14.76 16.20
C ALA A 173 -6.55 14.84 15.21
N ALA A 174 -7.16 13.70 14.86
CA ALA A 174 -8.36 13.65 14.02
C ALA A 174 -9.56 14.33 14.69
N ARG A 175 -9.78 14.13 16.00
CA ARG A 175 -10.81 14.87 16.76
C ARG A 175 -10.56 16.37 16.72
N GLN A 176 -9.33 16.80 16.95
CA GLN A 176 -8.98 18.23 16.95
C GLN A 176 -9.17 18.88 15.57
N ARG A 177 -8.83 18.19 14.48
CA ARG A 177 -9.11 18.66 13.11
C ARG A 177 -10.60 18.83 12.84
N THR A 178 -11.43 17.95 13.41
CA THR A 178 -12.90 18.01 13.28
C THR A 178 -13.48 19.19 14.09
N LEU A 179 -12.86 19.52 15.22
CA LEU A 179 -13.30 20.59 16.12
C LEU A 179 -12.80 21.99 15.69
N ASN A 180 -11.68 22.09 14.97
CA ASN A 180 -11.06 23.35 14.53
C ASN A 180 -10.77 23.37 13.01
N PRO A 181 -11.77 23.59 12.15
CA PRO A 181 -11.57 23.66 10.70
C PRO A 181 -10.86 24.92 10.19
N GLY A 182 -10.58 25.92 11.05
CA GLY A 182 -10.30 27.30 10.62
C GLY A 182 -8.85 27.83 10.68
N TYR A 183 -7.82 27.03 10.97
CA TYR A 183 -6.44 27.54 11.15
C TYR A 183 -5.47 27.30 9.99
N LEU A 184 -5.96 27.08 8.77
CA LEU A 184 -5.11 26.86 7.58
C LEU A 184 -4.78 28.11 6.75
N THR A 185 -5.15 29.32 7.19
CA THR A 185 -4.75 30.55 6.51
C THR A 185 -4.09 31.54 7.46
N SER A 186 -2.77 31.45 7.59
CA SER A 186 -1.94 32.63 7.84
C SER A 186 -1.18 32.92 6.55
N PRO A 187 -1.29 34.11 5.94
CA PRO A 187 -0.47 34.46 4.78
C PRO A 187 0.99 34.49 5.22
N ILE A 188 1.85 33.86 4.43
CA ILE A 188 3.30 34.06 4.51
C ILE A 188 3.53 35.56 4.29
N ILE A 189 3.96 36.27 5.33
CA ILE A 189 4.49 37.63 5.19
C ILE A 189 5.73 37.49 4.33
N ALA A 190 5.64 37.98 3.09
CA ALA A 190 6.79 38.19 2.23
C ALA A 190 7.72 39.20 2.92
N ASN A 191 8.84 38.72 3.46
CA ASN A 191 9.96 39.58 3.76
C ASN A 191 10.67 39.87 2.43
N ASP A 192 10.33 41.01 1.85
CA ASP A 192 11.09 41.67 0.80
C ASP A 192 12.28 42.39 1.47
N PRO A 193 13.54 42.02 1.21
CA PRO A 193 14.67 42.83 1.66
C PRO A 193 14.95 43.89 0.58
N ASP A 194 14.44 45.08 0.88
CA ASP A 194 15.04 46.38 0.61
C ASP A 194 16.45 46.33 0.00
N HIS A 195 16.55 46.52 -1.32
CA HIS A 195 17.78 46.97 -1.96
C HIS A 195 17.63 48.45 -2.33
N SER A 196 18.12 49.27 -1.42
CA SER A 196 18.40 50.68 -1.61
C SER A 196 19.45 50.91 -2.72
N VAL A 197 19.06 51.78 -3.66
CA VAL A 197 19.83 52.80 -4.41
C VAL A 197 21.36 52.81 -4.27
N GLU A 198 22.04 52.61 -5.40
CA GLU A 198 22.95 53.58 -6.04
C GLU A 198 22.94 53.40 -7.56
#